data_AF-A0A8T5PES4-F1
#
_entry.id   AF-A0A8T5PES4-F1
#
_cell.length_a   1.000
_cell.length_b   1.000
_cell.length_c   1.000
_cell.angle_alpha   90.00
_cell.angle_beta   90.00
_cell.angle_gamma   90.00
#
_symmetry.space_group_name_H-M   'P 1'
#
loop_
_entity.id
_entity.type
_entity.pdbx_description
1 polymer ?
#
loop_
_entity_poly.entity_id
_entity_poly.type
_entity_poly.pdbx_seq_one_letter_code
_entity_poly.pdbx_strand_id
1 'polypeptide(L)'
;MQLKSLKGISLPVNLIVILAVAIIVLLIAVTFLIPFVFGPGIYIRDDEAWRRGCMIWQQRGCRAEDIENIIIENYDPDGDNKFDNLLVACRRALRYTNPEDCRRACCIIPEGKTQEQQQT
;
A
#
# COMPACT_ATOMS: atom_id res chain seq x y z
N MET A 1 44.93 17.26 39.63
CA MET A 1 43.84 16.54 38.95
C MET A 1 44.31 15.14 38.62
N GLN A 2 43.89 14.13 39.39
CA GLN A 2 44.25 12.73 39.17
C GLN A 2 43.34 12.14 38.09
N LEU A 3 43.87 11.87 36.90
CA LEU A 3 43.19 11.12 35.86
C LEU A 3 43.13 9.65 36.31
N LYS A 4 41.92 9.18 36.68
CA LYS A 4 41.68 7.78 37.02
C LYS A 4 42.04 6.92 35.81
N SER A 5 43.10 6.13 35.96
CA SER A 5 43.53 5.12 35.01
C SER A 5 42.40 4.14 34.76
N LEU A 6 41.89 4.10 33.52
CA LEU A 6 40.91 3.11 33.08
C LEU A 6 41.65 1.78 32.98
N LYS A 7 41.37 0.88 33.94
CA LYS A 7 41.85 -0.51 33.89
C LYS A 7 41.36 -1.12 32.58
N GLY A 8 42.31 -1.40 31.68
CA GLY A 8 42.05 -2.16 30.46
C GLY A 8 41.46 -3.51 30.85
N ILE A 9 40.18 -3.69 30.56
CA ILE A 9 39.51 -4.98 30.75
C ILE A 9 40.09 -5.88 29.66
N SER A 10 40.99 -6.78 30.05
CA SER A 10 41.38 -7.90 29.20
C SER A 10 40.14 -8.76 29.01
N LEU A 11 39.44 -8.56 27.89
CA LEU A 11 38.30 -9.38 27.54
C LEU A 11 38.82 -10.74 27.07
N PRO A 12 38.35 -11.83 27.68
CA PRO A 12 38.67 -13.17 27.21
C PRO A 12 38.30 -13.30 25.73
N VAL A 13 39.15 -13.96 24.94
CA VAL A 13 38.93 -14.14 23.50
C VAL A 13 37.55 -14.73 23.21
N ASN A 14 37.07 -15.65 24.05
CA ASN A 14 35.73 -16.23 23.93
C ASN A 14 34.61 -15.17 23.96
N LEU A 15 34.76 -14.12 24.76
CA LEU A 15 33.75 -13.07 24.87
C LEU A 15 33.72 -12.20 23.61
N ILE A 16 34.88 -11.93 23.01
CA ILE A 16 34.99 -11.21 21.73
C ILE A 16 34.29 -11.99 20.61
N VAL A 17 34.49 -13.32 20.55
CA VAL A 17 33.84 -14.17 19.56
C VAL A 17 32.32 -14.16 19.72
N ILE A 18 31.81 -14.29 20.95
CA ILE A 18 30.37 -14.24 21.23
C ILE A 18 29.79 -12.88 20.83
N LEU A 19 30.50 -11.79 21.15
CA LEU A 19 30.08 -10.43 20.79
C LEU A 19 30.00 -10.27 19.26
N ALA A 20 30.99 -10.76 18.52
CA ALA A 20 31.01 -10.67 17.06
C ALA A 20 29.83 -11.43 16.43
N VAL A 21 29.56 -12.66 16.90
CA VAL A 21 28.42 -13.45 16.42
C VAL A 21 27.10 -12.77 16.76
N ALA A 22 26.94 -12.25 17.98
CA ALA A 22 25.74 -11.54 18.39
C ALA A 22 25.46 -10.30 17.52
N ILE A 23 26.49 -9.53 17.17
CA ILE A 23 26.35 -8.36 16.30
C ILE A 23 25.92 -8.79 14.89
N ILE A 24 26.50 -9.84 14.31
CA ILE A 24 26.11 -10.34 12.99
C ILE A 24 24.64 -10.77 12.97
N VAL A 25 24.22 -11.54 13.99
CA VAL A 25 22.83 -11.99 14.12
C VAL A 25 21.88 -10.80 14.27
N LEU A 26 22.24 -9.81 15.09
CA LEU A 26 21.45 -8.58 15.27
C LEU A 26 21.31 -7.80 13.95
N LEU A 27 22.40 -7.65 13.20
CA LEU A 27 22.37 -6.94 11.91
C LEU A 27 21.45 -7.63 10.91
N ILE A 28 21.48 -8.96 10.84
CA ILE A 28 20.56 -9.73 9.99
C ILE A 28 19.11 -9.54 10.45
N ALA A 29 18.84 -9.61 11.75
CA ALA A 29 17.48 -9.41 12.27
C ALA A 29 16.94 -8.01 11.93
N VAL A 30 17.78 -6.98 12.05
CA VAL A 30 17.41 -5.59 11.74
C VAL A 30 17.11 -5.40 10.26
N THR A 31 17.93 -5.96 9.34
CA THR A 31 17.68 -5.81 7.90
C THR A 31 16.40 -6.50 7.44
N PHE A 32 15.97 -7.57 8.12
CA PHE A 32 14.69 -8.23 7.85
C PHE A 32 13.48 -7.51 8.47
N LEU A 33 13.65 -6.85 9.62
CA LEU A 33 12.56 -6.17 10.32
C LEU A 33 12.28 -4.75 9.81
N ILE A 34 13.28 -4.03 9.29
CA ILE A 34 13.10 -2.66 8.78
C ILE A 34 12.08 -2.58 7.63
N PRO A 35 12.12 -3.44 6.59
CA PRO A 35 11.13 -3.41 5.50
C PRO A 35 9.70 -3.71 5.96
N PHE A 36 9.54 -4.41 7.08
CA PHE A 36 8.24 -4.77 7.64
C PHE A 36 7.59 -3.60 8.40
N VAL A 37 8.39 -2.77 9.08
CA VAL A 37 7.90 -1.63 9.89
C VAL A 37 7.81 -0.33 9.09
N PHE A 38 8.72 -0.13 8.13
CA PHE A 38 8.81 1.10 7.32
C PHE A 38 8.73 0.78 5.83
N GLY A 39 7.89 -0.21 5.47
CA GLY A 39 7.65 -0.53 4.07
C GLY A 39 7.37 0.76 3.30
N PRO A 40 8.03 1.00 2.15
CA PRO A 40 7.69 2.14 1.32
C PRO A 40 6.18 2.07 1.11
N GLY A 41 5.46 3.18 1.28
CA GLY A 41 4.08 3.25 0.82
C GLY A 41 4.12 2.89 -0.66
N ILE A 42 3.87 1.62 -0.98
CA ILE A 42 4.10 1.10 -2.31
C ILE A 42 2.99 1.72 -3.12
N TYR A 43 3.31 2.79 -3.82
CA TYR A 43 2.38 3.41 -4.74
C TYR A 43 1.94 2.33 -5.73
N ILE A 44 0.64 2.04 -5.71
CA ILE A 44 0.09 1.00 -6.56
C ILE A 44 0.01 1.51 -7.99
N ARG A 45 0.17 0.61 -8.95
CA ARG A 45 0.11 0.94 -10.37
C ARG A 45 -1.32 1.23 -10.82
N ASP A 46 -1.47 1.98 -11.91
CA ASP A 46 -2.77 2.37 -12.47
C ASP A 46 -3.74 1.17 -12.65
N ASP A 47 -3.24 0.03 -13.12
CA ASP A 47 -4.02 -1.19 -13.35
C ASP A 47 -4.51 -1.84 -12.06
N GLU A 48 -3.68 -1.84 -11.02
CA GLU A 48 -4.04 -2.40 -9.72
C GLU A 48 -4.99 -1.45 -8.96
N ALA A 49 -4.75 -0.15 -9.01
CA ALA A 49 -5.64 0.87 -8.48
C ALA A 49 -7.04 0.75 -9.07
N TRP A 50 -7.13 0.61 -10.40
CA TRP A 50 -8.39 0.38 -11.09
C TRP A 50 -9.10 -0.88 -10.61
N ARG A 51 -8.41 -2.03 -10.54
CA ARG A 51 -9.02 -3.29 -10.07
C ARG A 51 -9.52 -3.20 -8.64
N ARG A 52 -8.74 -2.62 -7.72
CA ARG A 52 -9.12 -2.46 -6.31
C ARG A 52 -10.31 -1.52 -6.15
N GLY A 53 -10.26 -0.34 -6.74
CA GLY A 53 -11.34 0.62 -6.64
C GLY A 53 -12.61 0.13 -7.35
N CYS A 54 -12.49 -0.62 -8.45
CA CYS A 54 -13.63 -1.25 -9.11
C CYS A 54 -14.34 -2.27 -8.19
N MET A 55 -13.60 -3.10 -7.45
CA MET A 55 -14.20 -4.02 -6.47
C MET A 55 -14.99 -3.27 -5.38
N ILE A 56 -14.43 -2.16 -4.87
CA ILE A 56 -15.11 -1.30 -3.88
C ILE A 56 -16.37 -0.68 -4.50
N TRP A 57 -16.29 -0.23 -5.75
CA TRP A 57 -17.41 0.38 -6.45
C TRP A 57 -18.55 -0.61 -6.71
N GLN A 58 -18.21 -1.86 -7.06
CA GLN A 58 -19.16 -2.96 -7.19
C GLN A 58 -19.88 -3.26 -5.86
N GLN A 59 -19.15 -3.26 -4.74
CA GLN A 59 -19.74 -3.46 -3.41
C GLN A 59 -20.71 -2.33 -3.02
N ARG A 60 -20.49 -1.11 -3.54
CA ARG A 60 -21.38 0.05 -3.35
C ARG A 60 -22.55 0.09 -4.36
N GLY A 61 -22.71 -0.93 -5.19
CA GLY A 61 -23.79 -1.01 -6.18
C GLY A 61 -23.54 -0.17 -7.44
N CYS A 62 -22.29 0.20 -7.74
CA CYS A 62 -21.93 0.82 -9.01
C CYS A 62 -22.68 2.12 -9.35
N ARG A 63 -23.00 2.93 -8.34
CA ARG A 63 -23.66 4.23 -8.54
C ARG A 63 -22.69 5.21 -9.20
N ALA A 64 -23.15 5.93 -10.23
CA ALA A 64 -22.31 6.83 -11.01
C ALA A 64 -21.65 7.93 -10.15
N GLU A 65 -22.36 8.40 -9.13
CA GLU A 65 -21.91 9.43 -8.18
C GLU A 65 -20.74 8.98 -7.27
N ASP A 66 -20.51 7.67 -7.11
CA ASP A 66 -19.49 7.17 -6.19
C ASP A 66 -18.07 7.20 -6.79
N ILE A 67 -17.92 7.28 -8.12
CA ILE A 67 -16.62 7.13 -8.80
C ILE A 67 -15.60 8.22 -8.40
N GLU A 68 -16.06 9.44 -8.14
CA GLU A 68 -15.20 10.55 -7.70
C GLU A 68 -14.93 10.51 -6.19
N ASN A 69 -15.77 9.80 -5.43
CA ASN A 69 -15.73 9.70 -3.97
C ASN A 69 -14.94 8.49 -3.47
N ILE A 70 -14.64 7.51 -4.34
CA ILE A 70 -13.81 6.35 -3.99
C ILE A 70 -12.34 6.75 -4.11
N ILE A 71 -11.74 7.09 -2.98
CA ILE A 71 -10.30 7.33 -2.84
C ILE A 71 -9.58 5.99 -2.73
N ILE A 72 -8.49 5.81 -3.49
CA ILE A 72 -7.72 4.56 -3.53
C ILE A 72 -6.45 4.74 -2.71
N GLU A 73 -6.33 4.03 -1.60
CA GLU A 73 -5.15 4.09 -0.74
C GLU A 73 -3.86 3.71 -1.48
N ASN A 74 -2.80 4.49 -1.25
CA ASN A 74 -1.50 4.35 -1.90
C ASN A 74 -1.55 4.53 -3.43
N TYR A 75 -2.55 5.23 -3.97
CA TYR A 75 -2.58 5.62 -5.38
C TYR A 75 -2.40 7.12 -5.52
N ASP A 76 -1.21 7.55 -5.95
CA ASP A 76 -0.84 8.95 -6.18
C ASP A 76 -0.01 9.02 -7.48
N PRO A 77 -0.67 9.00 -8.64
CA PRO A 77 -0.02 9.03 -9.94
C PRO A 77 0.54 10.41 -10.35
N ASP A 78 0.22 11.49 -9.65
CA ASP A 78 0.73 12.84 -9.95
C ASP A 78 1.80 13.33 -8.95
N GLY A 79 1.96 12.64 -7.83
CA GLY A 79 2.98 12.86 -6.82
C GLY A 79 2.67 14.03 -5.89
N ASP A 80 1.40 14.41 -5.73
CA ASP A 80 0.99 15.52 -4.87
C ASP A 80 0.89 15.17 -3.37
N ASN A 81 1.20 13.91 -3.02
CA ASN A 81 1.06 13.28 -1.70
C ASN A 81 -0.40 13.19 -1.22
N LYS A 82 -1.38 13.21 -2.13
CA LYS A 82 -2.77 12.86 -1.84
C LYS A 82 -3.16 11.66 -2.66
N PHE A 83 -4.06 10.87 -2.08
CA PHE A 83 -4.59 9.71 -2.78
C PHE A 83 -5.65 10.15 -3.78
N ASP A 84 -5.52 9.62 -4.99
CA ASP A 84 -6.41 9.89 -6.10
C ASP A 84 -7.67 9.01 -6.06
N ASN A 85 -8.68 9.46 -6.78
CA ASN A 85 -9.96 8.74 -6.88
C ASN A 85 -9.99 7.71 -8.02
N LEU A 86 -11.04 6.88 -8.00
CA LEU A 86 -11.27 5.84 -8.99
C LEU A 86 -11.44 6.37 -10.42
N LEU A 87 -11.95 7.60 -10.59
CA LEU A 87 -12.06 8.22 -11.90
C LEU A 87 -10.68 8.49 -12.52
N VAL A 88 -9.72 8.96 -11.72
CA VAL A 88 -8.32 9.12 -12.16
C VAL A 88 -7.71 7.78 -12.52
N ALA A 89 -7.91 6.75 -11.68
CA ALA A 89 -7.43 5.40 -11.98
C ALA A 89 -8.00 4.84 -13.29
N CYS A 90 -9.30 5.03 -13.54
CA CYS A 90 -9.93 4.64 -14.79
C CYS A 90 -9.32 5.34 -16.02
N ARG A 91 -9.18 6.67 -15.94
CA ARG A 91 -8.64 7.50 -17.01
C ARG A 91 -7.23 7.07 -17.39
N ARG A 92 -6.42 6.70 -16.40
CA ARG A 92 -5.03 6.30 -16.61
C ARG A 92 -4.90 4.85 -17.07
N ALA A 93 -5.65 3.93 -16.47
CA ALA A 93 -5.61 2.51 -16.81
C ALA A 93 -6.26 2.19 -18.17
N LEU A 94 -7.44 2.77 -18.45
CA LEU A 94 -8.28 2.41 -19.60
C LEU A 94 -8.35 3.50 -20.68
N ARG A 95 -7.81 4.69 -20.43
CA ARG A 95 -7.87 5.86 -21.34
C ARG A 95 -9.29 6.36 -21.62
N TYR A 96 -10.26 6.05 -20.76
CA TYR A 96 -11.61 6.59 -20.83
C TYR A 96 -11.71 7.94 -20.15
N THR A 97 -12.31 8.91 -20.82
CA THR A 97 -12.56 10.25 -20.26
C THR A 97 -13.91 10.34 -19.55
N ASN A 98 -14.87 9.54 -20.00
CA ASN A 98 -16.24 9.56 -19.51
C ASN A 98 -16.43 8.61 -18.32
N PRO A 99 -17.03 9.07 -17.21
CA PRO A 99 -17.36 8.22 -16.07
C PRO A 99 -18.25 7.02 -16.41
N GLU A 100 -19.15 7.17 -17.39
CA GLU A 100 -20.04 6.09 -17.84
C GLU A 100 -19.28 4.95 -18.52
N ASP A 101 -18.22 5.25 -19.28
CA ASP A 101 -17.40 4.23 -19.93
C ASP A 101 -16.59 3.45 -18.88
N CYS A 102 -16.11 4.14 -17.85
CA CYS A 102 -15.52 3.53 -16.66
C CYS A 102 -16.52 2.62 -15.94
N ARG A 103 -17.75 3.10 -15.75
CA ARG A 103 -18.82 2.34 -15.11
C ARG A 103 -19.13 1.07 -15.89
N ARG A 104 -19.26 1.13 -17.21
CA ARG A 104 -19.45 -0.08 -18.03
C ARG A 104 -18.28 -1.04 -17.87
N ALA A 105 -17.04 -0.56 -17.96
CA ALA A 105 -15.87 -1.43 -17.84
C ALA A 105 -15.78 -2.14 -16.48
N CYS A 106 -16.19 -1.49 -15.40
CA CYS A 106 -16.16 -2.06 -14.04
C CYS A 106 -17.41 -2.87 -13.70
N CYS A 107 -18.58 -2.37 -14.11
CA CYS A 107 -19.88 -2.76 -13.59
C CYS A 107 -20.74 -3.47 -14.65
N ILE A 108 -20.14 -4.12 -15.65
CA ILE A 108 -20.84 -5.16 -16.42
C ILE A 108 -21.23 -6.25 -15.43
N ILE A 109 -22.43 -6.09 -14.87
CA ILE A 109 -23.18 -7.17 -14.25
C ILE A 109 -23.48 -8.11 -15.42
N PRO A 110 -23.02 -9.38 -15.40
CA PRO A 110 -23.52 -10.35 -16.37
C PRO A 110 -25.04 -10.33 -16.24
N GLU A 111 -25.72 -9.93 -17.32
CA GLU A 111 -27.18 -9.80 -17.38
C GLU A 111 -27.82 -11.09 -16.86
N GLY A 112 -28.36 -11.04 -15.65
CA GLY A 112 -28.79 -12.25 -14.94
C GLY A 112 -29.28 -12.03 -13.52
N LYS A 113 -29.11 -10.84 -12.94
CA LYS A 113 -29.79 -10.46 -11.68
C LYS A 113 -30.33 -9.03 -11.76
N THR A 114 -31.45 -8.90 -12.46
CA THR A 114 -32.42 -7.84 -12.21
C THR A 114 -32.79 -7.90 -10.73
N GLN A 115 -32.27 -6.99 -9.92
CA GLN A 115 -32.82 -6.74 -8.59
C GLN A 115 -34.08 -5.91 -8.79
N GLU A 116 -35.20 -6.63 -8.84
CA GLU A 116 -36.49 -6.15 -8.41
C GLU A 116 -36.35 -5.66 -6.95
N GLN A 117 -36.17 -4.36 -6.78
CA GLN A 117 -36.51 -3.67 -5.52
C GLN A 117 -37.72 -2.78 -5.82
N GLN A 118 -38.87 -3.44 -5.88
CA GLN A 118 -40.16 -2.90 -5.48
C GLN A 118 -40.20 -2.78 -3.94
N GLN A 119 -41.08 -1.89 -3.47
CA GLN A 119 -41.54 -1.65 -2.09
C GLN A 119 -40.70 -0.63 -1.30
N THR A 120 -41.27 0.48 -0.81
CA THR A 120 -42.66 0.71 -0.34
C THR A 120 -43.08 2.16 -0.56
#